data_AF-N1USA0-F1
#
_entry.id   AF-N1USA0-F1
#
_cell.length_a   1.000
_cell.length_b   1.000
_cell.length_c   1.000
_cell.angle_alpha   90.00
_cell.angle_beta   90.00
_cell.angle_gamma   90.00
#
_symmetry.space_group_name_H-M   'P 1'
#
loop_
_entity.id
_entity.type
_entity.pdbx_description
1 polymer ?
#
loop_
_entity_poly.entity_id
_entity_poly.type
_entity_poly.pdbx_seq_one_letter_code
_entity_poly.pdbx_strand_id
1 'polypeptide(L)'
;MEEIVEFLLARIAEDEANVRSWGQAASVPVLDRALAECEAKRRLISRVQWLGRRGNGDSEVLALLQIMALPYVGHPAYRERWRPAGRP
;
A
#
# COMPACT_ATOMS: atom_id res chain seq x y z
N MET A 1 -3.75 -10.56 8.95
CA MET A 1 -2.99 -10.24 7.72
C MET A 1 -3.94 -9.76 6.61
N GLU A 2 -5.07 -10.43 6.40
CA GLU A 2 -6.06 -10.05 5.38
C GLU A 2 -6.54 -8.60 5.53
N GLU A 3 -6.88 -8.16 6.74
CA GLU A 3 -7.38 -6.79 6.96
C GLU A 3 -6.42 -5.66 6.55
N ILE A 4 -5.11 -5.79 6.81
CA ILE A 4 -4.14 -4.76 6.40
C ILE A 4 -3.95 -4.79 4.88
N VAL A 5 -4.09 -5.96 4.26
CA VAL A 5 -4.06 -6.09 2.80
C VAL A 5 -5.29 -5.45 2.16
N GLU A 6 -6.49 -5.73 2.66
CA GLU A 6 -7.73 -5.11 2.20
C GLU A 6 -7.66 -3.58 2.32
N PHE A 7 -7.17 -3.09 3.46
CA PHE A 7 -6.95 -1.67 3.68
C PHE A 7 -5.98 -1.07 2.64
N LEU A 8 -4.82 -1.70 2.43
CA LEU A 8 -3.83 -1.22 1.46
C LEU A 8 -4.37 -1.23 0.03
N LEU A 9 -5.07 -2.29 -0.38
CA LEU A 9 -5.68 -2.37 -1.71
C LEU A 9 -6.73 -1.28 -1.92
N ALA A 10 -7.58 -1.04 -0.92
CA ALA A 10 -8.58 0.03 -0.97
C ALA A 10 -7.92 1.41 -1.09
N ARG A 11 -6.86 1.68 -0.32
CA ARG A 11 -6.15 2.96 -0.36
C ARG A 11 -5.39 3.18 -1.66
N ILE A 12 -4.75 2.14 -2.21
CA ILE A 12 -4.09 2.23 -3.52
C ILE A 12 -5.12 2.51 -4.62
N ALA A 13 -6.30 1.90 -4.56
CA ALA A 13 -7.37 2.18 -5.53
C ALA A 13 -7.88 3.62 -5.42
N GLU A 14 -8.01 4.14 -4.21
CA GLU A 14 -8.38 5.54 -3.96
C GLU A 14 -7.31 6.52 -4.45
N ASP A 15 -6.04 6.27 -4.15
CA ASP A 15 -4.91 7.09 -4.63
C ASP A 15 -4.90 7.13 -6.17
N GLU A 16 -5.11 6.00 -6.83
CA GLU A 16 -5.17 5.91 -8.28
C GLU A 16 -6.36 6.72 -8.86
N ALA A 17 -7.53 6.64 -8.22
CA ALA A 17 -8.69 7.44 -8.61
C ALA A 17 -8.42 8.95 -8.44
N ASN A 18 -7.75 9.34 -7.34
CA ASN A 18 -7.35 10.72 -7.08
C ASN A 18 -6.37 11.22 -8.14
N VAL A 19 -5.33 10.45 -8.47
CA VAL A 19 -4.36 10.77 -9.53
C VAL A 19 -5.07 10.99 -10.87
N ARG A 20 -6.01 10.11 -11.24
CA ARG A 20 -6.81 10.28 -12.47
C ARG A 20 -7.68 11.53 -12.47
N SER A 21 -8.19 11.94 -11.30
CA SER A 21 -9.02 13.14 -11.18
C SER A 21 -8.23 14.45 -11.37
N TRP A 22 -6.90 14.43 -11.23
CA TRP A 22 -6.04 15.62 -11.29
C TRP A 22 -5.56 16.00 -12.71
N GLY A 23 -6.18 15.46 -13.77
CA GLY A 23 -5.73 15.54 -15.16
C GLY A 23 -5.50 16.95 -15.77
N GLN A 24 -5.86 18.03 -15.06
CA GLN A 24 -5.56 19.41 -15.46
C GLN A 24 -4.58 20.14 -14.52
N ALA A 25 -4.30 19.62 -13.31
CA ALA A 25 -3.56 20.32 -12.26
C ALA A 25 -2.10 19.85 -12.11
N ALA A 26 -1.74 18.68 -12.63
CA ALA A 26 -0.40 18.11 -12.51
C ALA A 26 0.25 17.91 -13.89
N SER A 27 1.59 17.91 -13.94
CA SER A 27 2.30 17.58 -15.18
C SER A 27 2.11 16.10 -15.54
N VAL A 28 1.99 15.82 -16.83
CA VAL A 28 1.76 14.45 -17.34
C VAL A 28 2.77 13.43 -16.80
N PRO A 29 4.09 13.70 -16.75
CA PRO A 29 5.06 12.74 -16.19
C PRO A 29 4.86 12.42 -14.70
N VAL A 30 4.35 13.38 -13.91
CA VAL A 30 4.06 13.17 -12.49
C VAL A 30 2.87 12.23 -12.32
N LEU A 31 1.84 12.38 -13.15
CA LEU A 31 0.67 11.51 -13.15
C LEU A 31 1.02 10.09 -13.60
N ASP A 32 1.79 9.94 -14.69
CA ASP A 32 2.22 8.63 -15.18
C ASP A 32 3.05 7.87 -14.14
N ARG A 33 3.99 8.58 -13.47
CA ARG A 33 4.77 7.99 -12.38
C ARG A 33 3.89 7.56 -11.22
N ALA A 34 2.93 8.39 -10.80
CA ALA A 34 2.05 8.06 -9.68
C ALA A 34 1.15 6.84 -10.00
N LEU A 35 0.66 6.71 -11.24
CA LEU A 35 -0.06 5.52 -11.69
C LEU A 35 0.84 4.27 -11.70
N ALA A 36 2.08 4.40 -12.17
CA ALA A 36 3.05 3.31 -12.15
C ALA A 36 3.41 2.88 -10.71
N GLU A 37 3.48 3.81 -9.76
CA GLU A 37 3.66 3.52 -8.34
C GLU A 37 2.46 2.78 -7.73
N CYS A 38 1.23 3.16 -8.09
CA CYS A 38 0.02 2.43 -7.66
C CYS A 38 0.04 0.97 -8.15
N GLU A 39 0.42 0.76 -9.41
CA GLU A 39 0.56 -0.58 -9.97
C GLU A 39 1.68 -1.38 -9.31
N ALA A 40 2.84 -0.76 -9.06
CA ALA A 40 3.94 -1.39 -8.36
C ALA A 40 3.53 -1.85 -6.94
N LYS A 41 2.77 -1.02 -6.20
CA LYS A 41 2.26 -1.37 -4.87
C LYS A 41 1.28 -2.54 -4.92
N ARG A 42 0.36 -2.59 -5.90
CA ARG A 42 -0.52 -3.76 -6.11
C ARG A 42 0.26 -5.05 -6.36
N ARG A 43 1.26 -5.00 -7.24
CA ARG A 43 2.11 -6.16 -7.54
C ARG A 43 2.90 -6.61 -6.32
N LEU A 44 3.36 -5.68 -5.49
CA LEU A 44 4.05 -5.98 -4.23
C LEU A 44 3.13 -6.69 -3.24
N ILE A 45 1.89 -6.21 -3.05
CA ILE A 45 0.89 -6.87 -2.19
C ILE A 45 0.63 -8.30 -2.66
N SER A 46 0.39 -8.50 -3.96
CA SER A 46 0.19 -9.83 -4.54
C SER A 46 1.39 -10.75 -4.31
N ARG A 47 2.62 -10.22 -4.41
CA ARG A 47 3.85 -10.97 -4.16
C ARG A 47 3.98 -11.37 -2.69
N VAL A 48 3.70 -10.45 -1.79
CA VAL A 48 3.74 -10.67 -0.34
C VAL A 48 2.72 -11.71 0.10
N GLN A 49 1.47 -11.63 -0.40
CA GLN A 49 0.45 -12.66 -0.16
C GLN A 49 0.87 -14.04 -0.68
N TRP A 50 1.52 -14.09 -1.86
CA TRP A 50 2.05 -15.35 -2.40
C TRP A 50 3.16 -15.93 -1.52
N LEU A 51 4.03 -15.10 -0.96
CA LEU A 51 5.10 -15.53 -0.06
C LEU A 51 4.55 -16.08 1.26
N GLY A 52 3.61 -15.37 1.90
CA GLY A 52 2.97 -15.83 3.15
C GLY A 52 2.27 -17.18 2.99
N ARG A 53 1.59 -17.44 1.86
CA ARG A 53 0.96 -18.73 1.57
C ARG A 53 1.94 -19.92 1.48
N ARG A 54 3.24 -19.69 1.27
CA ARG A 54 4.25 -20.76 1.21
C ARG A 54 4.87 -21.09 2.57
N GLY A 55 4.36 -20.50 3.66
CA GLY A 55 4.79 -20.81 5.03
C GLY A 55 6.15 -20.23 5.43
N ASN A 56 6.67 -19.27 4.66
CA ASN A 56 7.96 -18.63 4.95
C ASN A 56 7.72 -17.17 5.35
N GLY A 57 8.12 -16.80 6.57
CA GLY A 57 8.28 -15.41 6.99
C GLY A 57 6.99 -14.59 7.18
N ASP A 58 5.96 -15.12 7.84
CA ASP A 58 4.73 -14.37 8.17
C ASP A 58 5.03 -13.07 8.95
N SER A 59 6.10 -13.05 9.74
CA SER A 59 6.57 -11.87 10.46
C SER A 59 7.17 -10.83 9.51
N GLU A 60 8.03 -11.24 8.58
CA GLU A 60 8.63 -10.36 7.56
C GLU A 60 7.57 -9.83 6.58
N VAL A 61 6.63 -10.69 6.17
CA VAL A 61 5.48 -10.33 5.35
C VAL A 61 4.62 -9.28 6.05
N LEU A 62 4.33 -9.48 7.34
CA LEU A 62 3.58 -8.50 8.12
C LEU A 62 4.36 -7.18 8.24
N ALA A 63 5.67 -7.22 8.49
CA ALA A 63 6.50 -6.02 8.59
C ALA A 63 6.50 -5.20 7.28
N LEU A 64 6.57 -5.87 6.12
CA LEU A 64 6.45 -5.20 4.82
C LEU A 64 5.09 -4.53 4.65
N LEU A 65 4.00 -5.21 4.99
CA LEU A 65 2.65 -4.64 4.93
C LEU A 65 2.50 -3.44 5.87
N GLN A 66 3.07 -3.49 7.08
CA GLN A 66 3.06 -2.38 8.03
C GLN A 66 3.84 -1.16 7.50
N ILE A 67 5.00 -1.37 6.87
CA ILE A 67 5.77 -0.30 6.20
C ILE A 67 4.95 0.32 5.07
N MET A 68 4.29 -0.50 4.24
CA MET A 68 3.42 -0.01 3.16
C MET A 68 2.23 0.80 3.67
N ALA A 69 1.80 0.57 4.91
CA ALA A 69 0.67 1.26 5.53
C ALA A 69 1.05 2.63 6.13
N LEU A 70 2.34 2.93 6.29
CA LEU A 70 2.83 4.19 6.88
C LEU A 70 2.29 5.48 6.21
N PRO A 71 2.16 5.56 4.87
CA PRO A 71 1.58 6.74 4.23
C PRO A 71 0.15 7.04 4.66
N TYR A 72 -0.55 6.05 5.22
CA TYR A 72 -1.96 6.14 5.59
C TYR A 72 -2.20 6.25 7.10
N VAL A 73 -1.17 6.54 7.91
CA VAL A 73 -1.30 6.69 9.38
C VAL A 73 -2.35 7.73 9.79
N GLY A 74 -2.53 8.79 9.00
CA GLY A 74 -3.56 9.81 9.25
C GLY A 74 -4.98 9.42 8.80
N HIS A 75 -5.17 8.26 8.19
CA HIS A 75 -6.46 7.85 7.63
C HIS A 75 -7.37 7.27 8.73
N PRO A 76 -8.67 7.63 8.83
CA PRO A 76 -9.57 7.16 9.90
C PRO A 76 -9.71 5.64 10.02
N ALA A 77 -9.62 4.93 8.90
CA ALA A 77 -9.66 3.46 8.86
C ALA A 77 -8.31 2.78 9.18
N TYR A 78 -7.23 3.56 9.38
CA TYR A 78 -5.95 3.03 9.85
C TYR A 78 -6.09 2.54 11.29
N ARG A 79 -5.48 1.39 11.60
CA ARG A 79 -5.48 0.82 12.96
C ARG A 79 -4.09 0.92 13.54
N GLU A 80 -3.94 1.43 14.77
CA GLU A 80 -2.64 1.58 15.44
C GLU A 80 -1.82 0.29 15.53
N ARG A 81 -2.46 -0.88 15.58
CA ARG A 81 -1.77 -2.19 15.53
C ARG A 81 -1.02 -2.46 14.23
N TRP A 82 -1.29 -1.69 13.17
CA TRP A 82 -0.56 -1.75 11.90
C TRP A 82 0.70 -0.87 11.91
N ARG A 83 0.95 -0.10 12.98
CA ARG A 83 2.18 0.66 13.14
C ARG A 83 3.34 -0.29 13.42
N PRO A 84 4.46 -0.23 12.68
CA PRO A 84 5.65 -1.01 12.99
C PRO A 84 6.12 -0.75 14.43
N ALA A 85 6.49 -1.82 15.15
CA ALA A 85 6.91 -1.74 16.56
C ALA A 85 8.35 -1.20 16.77
N GLY A 86 9.11 -0.95 15.70
CA GLY A 86 10.51 -0.46 15.74
C GLY A 86 10.76 0.69 14.77
N ARG A 87 11.78 1.52 15.08
CA ARG A 87 12.22 2.64 14.20
C ARG A 87 12.76 2.11 12.87
N PRO A 88 12.62 2.87 11.77
CA PRO A 88 13.05 2.45 10.43
C PRO A 88 14.56 2.27 10.34
#